data_AF-A0AAU3JSX4-F1
#
_entry.id   AF-A0AAU3JSX4-F1
#
_cell.length_a   1.000
_cell.length_b   1.000
_cell.length_c   1.000
_cell.angle_alpha   90.00
_cell.angle_beta   90.00
_cell.angle_gamma   90.00
#
_symmetry.space_group_name_H-M   'P 1'
#
loop_
_entity.id
_entity.type
_entity.pdbx_description
1 polymer ?
#
loop_
_entity_poly.entity_id
_entity_poly.type
_entity_poly.pdbx_seq_one_letter_code
_entity_poly.pdbx_strand_id
1 'polypeptide(L)'
;MFDDLPPDLARLDALRVWHALWLERIDRKIAFLRQRQAEEEHGRRNRPLPPDWVVELGNSTGEPFQVHDGECGMTGRRQRAIGRDEARRLLTTGEAQACPVCHPDTQLHIIDLAARRDRPADEALDIRASRPFLPTGRPMIT
;
A
#
# COMPACT_ATOMS: atom_id res chain seq x y z
N MET A 1 53.37 13.87 -30.64
CA MET A 1 52.06 14.10 -31.28
C MET A 1 51.46 12.72 -31.44
N PHE A 2 50.36 12.43 -30.76
CA PHE A 2 49.74 11.11 -30.85
C PHE A 2 49.17 10.95 -32.26
N ASP A 3 49.80 10.11 -33.05
CA ASP A 3 49.31 9.75 -34.38
C ASP A 3 48.64 8.38 -34.30
N ASP A 4 47.71 8.25 -33.34
CA ASP A 4 46.79 7.09 -33.23
C ASP A 4 45.69 7.15 -34.29
N LEU A 5 45.73 8.18 -35.13
CA LEU A 5 44.82 8.38 -36.23
C LEU A 5 45.42 7.82 -37.52
N PRO A 6 44.59 7.25 -38.40
CA PRO A 6 45.05 6.80 -39.69
C PRO A 6 45.47 7.98 -40.58
N PRO A 7 46.49 7.81 -41.44
CA PRO A 7 47.04 8.89 -42.24
C PRO A 7 46.20 9.24 -43.49
N ASP A 8 45.20 8.42 -43.83
CA ASP A 8 44.36 8.63 -45.02
C ASP A 8 43.02 9.33 -44.70
N LEU A 9 42.64 10.26 -45.56
CA LEU A 9 41.43 11.07 -45.40
C LEU A 9 40.15 10.24 -45.33
N ALA A 10 40.05 9.17 -46.12
CA ALA A 10 38.86 8.34 -46.18
C ALA A 10 38.55 7.68 -44.83
N ARG A 11 39.56 7.14 -44.15
CA ARG A 11 39.39 6.58 -42.80
C ARG A 11 39.10 7.64 -41.75
N LEU A 12 39.69 8.82 -41.86
CA LEU A 12 39.38 9.95 -40.96
C LEU A 12 37.92 10.41 -41.09
N ASP A 13 37.41 10.52 -42.32
CA ASP A 13 36.00 10.88 -42.57
C ASP A 13 35.04 9.81 -42.03
N ALA A 14 35.37 8.54 -42.22
CA ALA A 14 34.59 7.43 -41.66
C ALA A 14 34.55 7.48 -40.12
N LEU A 15 35.70 7.71 -39.47
CA LEU A 15 35.77 7.88 -38.02
C LEU A 15 34.95 9.09 -37.56
N ARG A 16 35.03 10.21 -38.27
CA ARG A 16 34.25 11.41 -37.95
C ARG A 16 32.75 11.13 -37.96
N VAL A 17 32.24 10.48 -39.01
CA VAL A 17 30.81 10.13 -39.12
C VAL A 17 30.42 9.16 -38.01
N TRP A 18 31.24 8.12 -37.79
CA TRP A 18 30.97 7.13 -36.75
C TRP A 18 30.92 7.76 -35.35
N HIS A 19 31.89 8.62 -35.01
CA HIS A 19 31.93 9.33 -33.74
C HIS A 19 30.72 10.27 -33.58
N ALA A 20 30.31 10.98 -34.64
CA ALA A 20 29.12 11.82 -34.59
C ALA A 20 27.86 11.01 -34.25
N LEU A 21 27.67 9.84 -34.88
CA LEU A 21 26.55 8.94 -34.58
C LEU A 21 26.59 8.43 -33.13
N TRP A 22 27.78 8.11 -32.62
CA TRP A 22 27.94 7.66 -31.24
C TRP A 22 27.68 8.77 -30.22
N LEU A 23 28.19 9.98 -30.46
CA LEU A 23 27.92 11.14 -29.62
C LEU A 23 26.42 11.41 -29.55
N GLU A 24 25.74 11.43 -30.69
CA GLU A 24 24.28 11.63 -30.74
C GLU A 24 23.52 10.55 -29.94
N ARG A 25 23.95 9.28 -30.02
CA ARG A 25 23.37 8.19 -29.22
C ARG A 25 23.62 8.37 -27.72
N ILE A 26 24.84 8.78 -27.33
CA ILE A 26 25.19 9.04 -25.94
C ILE A 26 24.36 10.21 -25.40
N ASP A 27 24.25 11.30 -26.15
CA ASP A 27 23.49 12.48 -25.76
C ASP A 27 22.00 12.17 -25.56
N ARG A 28 21.40 11.37 -26.45
CA ARG A 28 20.02 10.88 -26.26
C ARG A 28 19.88 10.09 -24.97
N LYS A 29 20.84 9.22 -24.64
CA LYS A 29 20.80 8.43 -23.40
C LYS A 29 20.96 9.32 -22.16
N ILE A 30 21.84 10.32 -22.21
CA ILE A 30 22.01 11.30 -21.14
C ILE A 30 20.71 12.08 -20.92
N ALA A 31 20.08 12.58 -21.98
CA ALA A 31 18.82 13.31 -21.89
C ALA A 31 17.71 12.46 -21.24
N PHE A 32 17.55 11.21 -21.68
CA PHE A 32 16.60 10.27 -21.09
C PHE A 32 16.86 10.04 -19.59
N LEU A 33 18.11 9.81 -19.21
CA LEU A 33 18.47 9.57 -17.82
C LEU A 33 18.28 10.82 -16.95
N ARG A 34 18.63 12.01 -17.46
CA ARG A 34 18.38 13.29 -16.77
C ARG A 34 16.89 13.52 -16.54
N GLN A 35 16.05 13.23 -17.52
CA GLN A 35 14.59 13.31 -17.35
C GLN A 35 14.12 12.38 -16.24
N ARG A 36 14.56 11.12 -16.22
CA ARG A 36 14.20 10.16 -15.17
C ARG A 36 14.64 10.62 -13.78
N GLN A 37 15.86 11.13 -13.65
CA GLN A 37 16.36 11.67 -12.39
C GLN A 37 15.53 12.88 -11.91
N ALA A 38 15.13 13.76 -12.83
CA ALA A 38 14.27 14.90 -12.51
C ALA A 38 12.86 14.46 -12.07
N GLU A 39 12.28 13.46 -12.73
CA GLU A 39 10.99 12.86 -12.34
C GLU A 39 11.08 12.23 -10.93
N GLU A 40 12.14 11.48 -10.63
CA GLU A 40 12.38 10.89 -9.32
C GLU A 40 12.60 11.93 -8.22
N GLU A 41 13.37 12.99 -8.51
CA GLU A 41 13.57 14.09 -7.57
C GLU A 41 12.28 14.87 -7.34
N HIS A 42 11.52 15.15 -8.40
CA HIS A 42 10.20 15.76 -8.29
C HIS A 42 9.26 14.90 -7.45
N GLY A 43 9.23 13.59 -7.70
CA GLY A 43 8.45 12.63 -6.91
C GLY A 43 8.87 12.57 -5.45
N ARG A 44 10.16 12.71 -5.13
CA ARG A 44 10.64 12.80 -3.75
C ARG A 44 10.24 14.10 -3.07
N ARG A 45 10.39 15.24 -3.75
CA ARG A 45 10.04 16.57 -3.20
C ARG A 45 8.53 16.75 -3.01
N ASN A 46 7.74 16.18 -3.91
CA ASN A 46 6.28 16.34 -3.92
C ASN A 46 5.54 15.10 -3.38
N ARG A 47 6.26 14.14 -2.78
CA ARG A 47 5.61 13.01 -2.11
C ARG A 47 4.71 13.58 -1.00
N PRO A 48 3.40 13.28 -1.02
CA PRO A 48 2.53 13.64 0.09
C PRO A 48 3.10 13.04 1.38
N LEU A 49 2.97 13.76 2.49
CA LEU A 49 3.26 13.19 3.80
C LEU A 49 2.49 11.87 3.93
N PRO A 50 3.13 10.80 4.43
CA PRO A 50 2.42 9.56 4.68
C PRO A 50 1.21 9.86 5.58
N PRO A 51 0.05 9.26 5.29
CA PRO A 51 -1.15 9.51 6.09
C PRO A 51 -0.91 8.98 7.49
N ASP A 52 -1.25 9.73 8.54
CA ASP A 52 -1.02 9.30 9.93
C ASP A 52 -1.60 7.91 10.24
N TRP A 53 -2.68 7.52 9.56
CA TRP A 53 -3.37 6.25 9.75
C TRP A 53 -3.77 5.61 8.42
N VAL A 54 -3.68 4.29 8.37
CA VAL A 54 -4.19 3.49 7.25
C VAL A 54 -5.06 2.36 7.76
N VAL A 55 -6.05 1.98 6.96
CA VAL A 55 -6.82 0.74 7.15
C VAL A 55 -6.48 -0.23 6.05
N GLU A 56 -6.02 -1.41 6.46
CA GLU A 56 -5.87 -2.58 5.61
C GLU A 56 -7.26 -3.18 5.34
N LEU A 57 -7.50 -3.55 4.09
CA LEU A 57 -8.76 -4.09 3.63
C LEU A 57 -8.63 -5.60 3.38
N GLY A 58 -9.65 -6.35 3.78
CA GLY A 58 -9.72 -7.80 3.59
C GLY A 58 -9.75 -8.21 2.11
N ASN A 59 -9.41 -9.48 1.88
CA ASN A 59 -9.20 -10.02 0.54
C ASN A 59 -10.49 -10.29 -0.25
N SER A 60 -11.62 -10.55 0.43
CA SER A 60 -12.87 -10.98 -0.22
C SER A 60 -13.76 -9.82 -0.66
N THR A 61 -13.96 -8.83 0.20
CA THR A 61 -14.99 -7.79 0.01
C THR A 61 -14.49 -6.38 0.24
N GLY A 62 -13.21 -6.21 0.57
CA GLY A 62 -12.62 -4.91 0.87
C GLY A 62 -13.12 -4.33 2.19
N GLU A 63 -13.63 -5.17 3.09
CA GLU A 63 -14.00 -4.78 4.44
C GLU A 63 -12.77 -4.31 5.23
N PRO A 64 -12.93 -3.34 6.16
CA PRO A 64 -11.87 -3.00 7.10
C PRO A 64 -11.39 -4.25 7.83
N PHE A 65 -10.08 -4.51 7.82
CA PHE A 65 -9.49 -5.66 8.47
C PHE A 65 -8.64 -5.23 9.66
N GLN A 66 -7.69 -4.33 9.43
CA GLN A 66 -6.74 -3.91 10.46
C GLN A 66 -6.36 -2.43 10.28
N VAL A 67 -6.37 -1.66 11.36
CA VAL A 67 -5.86 -0.30 11.39
C VAL A 67 -4.38 -0.34 11.72
N HIS A 68 -3.61 0.51 11.07
CA HIS A 68 -2.19 0.71 11.30
C HIS A 68 -1.85 2.19 11.37
N ASP A 69 -0.72 2.50 12.00
CA ASP A 69 0.00 3.76 11.77
C ASP A 69 0.44 3.85 10.29
N GLY A 70 0.50 5.07 9.76
CA GLY A 70 0.88 5.39 8.39
C GLY A 70 2.20 4.82 7.89
N GLU A 71 3.15 4.63 8.79
CA GLU A 71 4.51 4.17 8.50
C GLU A 71 4.73 2.71 8.90
N CYS A 72 3.67 1.99 9.29
CA CYS A 72 3.76 0.59 9.68
C CYS A 72 4.20 -0.29 8.50
N GLY A 73 5.41 -0.86 8.60
CA GLY A 73 5.96 -1.75 7.56
C GLY A 73 5.26 -3.11 7.43
N MET A 74 4.28 -3.42 8.29
CA MET A 74 3.52 -4.67 8.28
C MET A 74 2.16 -4.55 7.58
N THR A 75 1.81 -3.37 7.04
CA THR A 75 0.52 -3.18 6.37
C THR A 75 0.47 -3.89 5.02
N GLY A 76 -0.64 -4.57 4.75
CA GLY A 76 -0.89 -5.23 3.48
C GLY A 76 -0.97 -4.27 2.27
N ARG A 77 -0.88 -4.82 1.05
CA ARG A 77 -0.91 -4.02 -0.19
C ARG A 77 -2.25 -3.32 -0.43
N ARG A 78 -3.35 -3.85 0.10
CA ARG A 78 -4.70 -3.29 -0.04
C ARG A 78 -5.00 -2.42 1.16
N GLN A 79 -4.62 -1.16 1.07
CA GLN A 79 -4.80 -0.19 2.15
C GLN A 79 -5.43 1.10 1.66
N ARG A 80 -6.09 1.81 2.58
CA ARG A 80 -6.66 3.14 2.36
C ARG A 80 -6.22 4.08 3.47
N ALA A 81 -5.83 5.29 3.12
CA ALA A 81 -5.57 6.38 4.06
C ALA A 81 -6.87 6.76 4.79
N ILE A 82 -6.80 6.91 6.11
CA ILE A 82 -7.93 7.30 6.94
C ILE A 82 -7.51 8.41 7.91
N GLY A 83 -8.49 9.23 8.32
CA GLY A 83 -8.27 10.23 9.37
C GLY A 83 -8.31 9.63 10.77
N ARG A 84 -7.78 10.36 11.75
CA ARG A 84 -7.75 9.97 13.17
C ARG A 84 -9.13 9.54 13.70
N ASP A 85 -10.19 10.27 13.37
CA ASP A 85 -11.54 9.97 13.85
C ASP A 85 -12.11 8.70 13.25
N GLU A 86 -11.82 8.43 11.98
CA GLU A 86 -12.22 7.19 11.32
C GLU A 86 -11.48 5.99 11.91
N ALA A 87 -10.16 6.13 12.16
CA ALA A 87 -9.37 5.11 12.85
C ALA A 87 -9.93 4.78 14.23
N ARG A 88 -10.26 5.81 15.02
CA ARG A 88 -10.91 5.63 16.34
C ARG A 88 -12.25 4.91 16.22
N ARG A 89 -13.10 5.31 15.26
CA ARG A 89 -14.40 4.66 15.05
C ARG A 89 -14.22 3.18 14.72
N LEU A 90 -13.43 2.85 13.69
CA LEU A 90 -13.21 1.47 13.25
C LEU A 90 -12.72 0.55 14.37
N LEU A 91 -11.80 1.05 15.21
CA LEU A 91 -11.30 0.31 16.37
C LEU A 91 -12.35 0.16 17.47
N THR A 92 -13.13 1.21 17.75
CA THR A 92 -14.10 1.21 18.84
C THR A 92 -15.36 0.41 18.48
N THR A 93 -15.80 0.43 17.21
CA THR A 93 -16.92 -0.38 16.71
C THR A 93 -16.55 -1.85 16.51
N GLY A 94 -15.25 -2.15 16.44
CA GLY A 94 -14.75 -3.50 16.17
C GLY A 94 -14.84 -3.91 14.71
N GLU A 95 -15.07 -2.95 13.80
CA GLU A 95 -15.04 -3.17 12.34
C GLU A 95 -13.64 -3.50 11.83
N ALA A 96 -12.59 -3.02 12.51
CA ALA A 96 -11.21 -3.38 12.23
C ALA A 96 -10.43 -3.62 13.52
N GLN A 97 -9.41 -4.47 13.45
CA GLN A 97 -8.53 -4.75 14.58
C GLN A 97 -7.37 -3.73 14.65
N ALA A 98 -6.83 -3.49 15.83
CA ALA A 98 -5.60 -2.75 15.98
C ALA A 98 -4.41 -3.64 15.62
N CYS A 99 -3.52 -3.16 14.74
CA CYS A 99 -2.26 -3.85 14.47
C CYS A 99 -1.48 -4.07 15.77
N PRO A 100 -1.03 -5.30 16.05
CA PRO A 100 -0.27 -5.61 17.26
C PRO A 100 1.19 -5.15 17.19
N VAL A 101 1.66 -4.64 16.05
CA VAL A 101 3.04 -4.16 15.88
C VAL A 101 3.14 -2.66 16.13
N CYS A 102 2.28 -1.85 15.51
CA CYS A 102 2.30 -0.40 15.70
C CYS A 102 1.37 0.09 16.82
N HIS A 103 0.50 -0.76 17.38
CA HIS A 103 -0.42 -0.43 18.47
C HIS A 103 -1.17 0.91 18.29
N PRO A 104 -1.93 1.07 17.18
CA PRO A 104 -2.61 2.32 16.87
C PRO A 104 -3.67 2.66 17.92
N ASP A 105 -4.25 1.67 18.60
CA ASP A 105 -5.16 1.84 19.72
C ASP A 105 -4.52 2.62 20.89
N THR A 106 -3.28 2.28 21.23
CA THR A 106 -2.50 2.97 22.26
C THR A 106 -2.15 4.39 21.84
N GLN A 107 -1.67 4.56 20.61
CA GLN A 107 -1.31 5.88 20.06
C GLN A 107 -2.53 6.81 19.91
N LEU A 108 -3.69 6.23 19.64
CA LEU A 108 -4.96 6.96 19.60
C LEU A 108 -5.54 7.20 21.00
N HIS A 109 -4.93 6.68 22.07
CA HIS A 109 -5.42 6.76 23.45
C HIS A 109 -6.85 6.22 23.60
N ILE A 110 -7.12 5.04 23.04
CA ILE A 110 -8.40 4.36 23.22
C ILE A 110 -8.32 3.45 24.45
N ILE A 111 -8.83 3.98 25.55
CA ILE A 111 -8.96 3.26 26.82
C ILE A 111 -10.09 2.22 26.61
N ASP A 112 -9.90 0.97 27.06
CA ASP A 112 -10.79 -0.20 26.94
C ASP A 112 -10.58 -1.18 25.77
N LEU A 113 -9.72 -0.89 24.77
CA LEU A 113 -9.42 -1.86 23.69
C LEU A 113 -8.44 -2.96 24.13
N ALA A 114 -7.42 -2.61 24.92
CA ALA A 114 -6.47 -3.58 25.47
C ALA A 114 -7.16 -4.64 26.33
N ALA A 115 -8.21 -4.26 27.08
CA ALA A 115 -9.01 -5.18 27.89
C ALA A 115 -9.85 -6.18 27.06
N ARG A 116 -10.07 -5.94 25.76
CA ARG A 116 -10.78 -6.85 24.86
C ARG A 116 -9.86 -7.86 24.18
N ARG A 117 -8.57 -7.55 24.00
CA ARG A 117 -7.55 -8.48 23.46
C ARG A 117 -7.40 -9.73 24.32
N ASP A 118 -7.60 -9.60 25.63
CA ASP A 118 -7.48 -10.69 26.61
C ASP A 118 -8.78 -11.47 26.85
N ARG A 119 -9.88 -11.17 26.12
CA ARG A 119 -11.12 -11.93 26.26
C ARG A 119 -11.02 -13.20 25.41
N PRO A 120 -11.07 -14.41 26.00
CA PRO A 120 -10.99 -15.66 25.24
C PRO A 120 -12.14 -15.75 24.24
N ALA A 121 -11.86 -16.29 23.05
CA ALA A 121 -12.78 -16.41 21.91
C ALA A 121 -13.98 -17.38 22.12
N ASP A 122 -14.26 -17.77 23.36
CA ASP A 122 -15.29 -18.75 23.74
C ASP A 122 -16.70 -18.10 23.78
N GLU A 123 -16.81 -16.82 24.14
CA GLU A 123 -18.13 -16.22 24.46
C GLU A 123 -18.83 -15.54 23.26
N ALA A 124 -18.64 -16.05 22.04
CA ALA A 124 -19.31 -15.57 20.82
C ALA A 124 -20.37 -16.54 20.28
N LEU A 125 -20.96 -17.36 21.15
CA LEU A 125 -21.97 -18.35 20.79
C LEU A 125 -23.10 -18.45 21.83
N ASP A 126 -23.65 -17.32 22.29
CA ASP A 126 -24.91 -17.39 23.06
C ASP A 126 -25.86 -16.18 22.93
N ILE A 127 -26.05 -15.66 21.70
CA ILE A 127 -27.17 -14.73 21.40
C ILE A 127 -27.98 -15.21 20.18
N ARG A 128 -28.09 -16.53 19.97
CA ARG A 128 -29.05 -17.11 19.02
C ARG A 128 -29.80 -18.31 19.60
N ALA A 129 -30.39 -18.13 20.78
CA ALA A 129 -31.48 -18.98 21.23
C ALA A 129 -32.70 -18.11 21.57
N SER A 130 -33.63 -17.98 20.62
CA SER A 130 -35.09 -17.81 20.86
C SER A 130 -35.83 -17.51 19.55
N ARG A 131 -35.96 -18.52 18.70
CA ARG A 131 -37.09 -18.60 17.77
C ARG A 131 -37.73 -19.98 17.91
N PRO A 132 -38.97 -20.09 18.42
CA PRO A 132 -39.64 -21.38 18.50
C PRO A 132 -39.94 -21.90 17.08
N PHE A 133 -39.56 -23.15 16.84
CA PHE A 133 -39.92 -23.92 15.66
C PHE A 133 -41.42 -24.25 15.73
N LEU A 134 -42.22 -23.71 14.80
CA LEU A 134 -43.62 -24.12 14.60
C LEU A 134 -43.65 -25.23 13.53
N PRO A 135 -44.13 -26.45 13.84
CA PRO A 135 -44.33 -27.47 12.82
C PRO A 135 -45.59 -27.16 12.01
N THR A 136 -45.43 -26.89 10.71
CA THR A 136 -46.55 -26.80 9.78
C THR A 136 -47.10 -28.20 9.50
N GLY A 137 -48.24 -28.52 10.12
CA GLY A 137 -49.07 -29.66 9.75
C GLY A 137 -49.66 -29.47 8.34
N ARG A 138 -49.58 -30.52 7.54
CA ARG A 138 -50.14 -30.59 6.17
C ARG A 138 -51.51 -31.28 6.29
N PRO A 139 -52.64 -30.70 5.83
CA PRO A 139 -53.90 -31.42 5.84
C PRO A 139 -53.97 -32.42 4.68
N MET A 140 -54.42 -33.64 4.98
CA MET A 140 -54.94 -34.59 4.00
C MET A 140 -56.29 -34.07 3.51
N ILE A 141 -56.45 -33.98 2.20
CA ILE A 141 -57.73 -33.74 1.53
C ILE A 141 -58.33 -35.12 1.24
N THR A 142 -59.61 -35.26 1.57
CA THR A 142 -60.48 -36.43 1.38
C THR A 142 -60.70 -36.80 -0.08
#